data_AF-A0A504KAD4-F1
#
_entry.id   AF-A0A504KAD4-F1
#
_cell.length_a   1.000
_cell.length_b   1.000
_cell.length_c   1.000
_cell.angle_alpha   90.00
_cell.angle_beta   90.00
_cell.angle_gamma   90.00
#
_symmetry.space_group_name_H-M   'P 1'
#
loop_
_entity.id
_entity.type
_entity.pdbx_description
1 polymer ?
#
loop_
_entity_poly.entity_id
_entity_poly.type
_entity_poly.pdbx_seq_one_letter_code
_entity_poly.pdbx_strand_id
1 'polypeptide(L)'
;KSRAIGGWGFQVGDQGSGARIGRDLLEQTLLAYDGIRPGSPLTDAMLAVFRNNPEDVVEFTTNAKPGDFGGFAPKVFEHAEKGDLVANFILAKAVADVEASLGALDLADHAPLCLLGGLAPLYAPRLSARYQALLKAPLDDALGGAVQMAVRIFAKGSEASR
;
A
#
# COMPACT_ATOMS: atom_id res chain seq x y z
N LYS A 1 7.44 -3.56 -24.70
CA LYS A 1 6.68 -2.39 -24.20
C LYS A 1 6.33 -2.66 -22.75
N SER A 2 6.55 -1.71 -21.83
CA SER A 2 6.02 -1.80 -20.46
C SER A 2 4.55 -1.39 -20.44
N ARG A 3 3.78 -2.00 -19.54
CA ARG A 3 2.37 -1.64 -19.25
C ARG A 3 2.29 -1.31 -17.77
N ALA A 4 1.84 -0.10 -17.45
CA ALA A 4 1.57 0.33 -16.08
C ALA A 4 0.06 0.30 -15.82
N ILE A 5 -0.33 -0.02 -14.59
CA ILE A 5 -1.70 0.05 -14.10
C ILE A 5 -1.70 0.69 -12.71
N GLY A 6 -2.78 1.36 -12.34
CA GLY A 6 -2.85 2.11 -11.08
C GLY A 6 -1.91 3.32 -11.08
N GLY A 7 -1.59 3.83 -9.88
CA GLY A 7 -0.73 5.01 -9.74
C GLY A 7 -1.36 6.31 -10.22
N TRP A 8 -2.69 6.39 -10.27
CA TRP A 8 -3.45 7.58 -10.68
C TRP A 8 -3.54 8.66 -9.58
N GLY A 9 -2.89 8.44 -8.44
CA GLY A 9 -2.81 9.39 -7.32
C GLY A 9 -3.88 9.17 -6.26
N PHE A 10 -3.51 9.49 -5.03
CA PHE A 10 -4.26 9.19 -3.80
C PHE A 10 -5.76 9.52 -3.82
N GLN A 11 -6.16 10.63 -4.44
CA GLN A 11 -7.57 11.05 -4.47
C GLN A 11 -8.49 10.05 -5.18
N VAL A 12 -7.99 9.38 -6.22
CA VAL A 12 -8.81 8.51 -7.09
C VAL A 12 -8.19 7.12 -7.33
N GLY A 13 -7.01 6.87 -6.77
CA GLY A 13 -6.22 5.67 -6.99
C GLY A 13 -5.46 5.23 -5.74
N ASP A 14 -4.23 4.77 -5.97
CA ASP A 14 -3.30 4.25 -4.97
C ASP A 14 -3.89 3.16 -4.08
N GLN A 15 -4.69 2.29 -4.68
CA GLN A 15 -5.18 1.07 -4.04
C GLN A 15 -4.00 0.26 -3.50
N GLY A 16 -4.15 -0.26 -2.29
CA GLY A 16 -3.09 -0.98 -1.58
C GLY A 16 -1.99 -0.12 -0.96
N SER A 17 -1.96 1.20 -1.23
CA SER A 17 -0.98 2.10 -0.60
C SER A 17 -1.26 2.34 0.88
N GLY A 18 -0.23 2.77 1.62
CA GLY A 18 -0.38 3.18 3.02
C GLY A 18 -1.33 4.36 3.18
N ALA A 19 -1.31 5.31 2.25
CA ALA A 19 -2.23 6.45 2.26
C ALA A 19 -3.68 5.98 2.18
N ARG A 20 -3.97 5.00 1.31
CA ARG A 20 -5.32 4.45 1.17
C ARG A 20 -5.75 3.67 2.42
N ILE A 21 -4.85 2.87 2.98
CA ILE A 21 -5.09 2.15 4.25
C ILE A 21 -5.41 3.15 5.39
N GLY A 22 -4.61 4.21 5.52
CA GLY A 22 -4.82 5.22 6.55
C GLY A 22 -6.14 5.99 6.37
N ARG A 23 -6.49 6.37 5.15
CA ARG A 23 -7.80 6.96 4.83
C ARG A 23 -8.94 6.03 5.24
N ASP A 24 -8.86 4.76 4.85
CA ASP A 24 -9.89 3.77 5.14
C ASP A 24 -10.01 3.54 6.67
N LEU A 25 -8.90 3.60 7.42
CA LEU A 25 -8.92 3.59 8.88
C LEU A 25 -9.67 4.78 9.46
N LEU A 26 -9.37 6.01 9.05
CA LEU A 26 -10.10 7.19 9.54
C LEU A 26 -11.59 7.11 9.24
N GLU A 27 -11.95 6.64 8.04
CA GLU A 27 -13.34 6.38 7.67
C GLU A 27 -13.99 5.34 8.60
N GLN A 28 -13.33 4.20 8.86
CA GLN A 28 -13.86 3.19 9.79
C GLN A 28 -13.97 3.72 11.22
N THR A 29 -13.04 4.54 11.68
CA THR A 29 -13.09 5.17 13.00
C THR A 29 -14.31 6.08 13.15
N LEU A 30 -14.60 6.93 12.16
CA LEU A 30 -15.78 7.81 12.20
C LEU A 30 -17.09 7.02 12.11
N LEU A 31 -17.15 6.00 11.22
CA LEU A 31 -18.33 5.14 11.13
C LEU A 31 -18.59 4.33 12.41
N ALA A 32 -17.52 3.95 13.13
CA ALA A 32 -17.63 3.30 14.43
C ALA A 32 -18.10 4.28 15.51
N TYR A 33 -17.58 5.52 15.51
CA TYR A 33 -18.00 6.58 16.42
C TYR A 33 -19.50 6.87 16.31
N ASP A 34 -20.02 6.95 15.09
CA ASP A 34 -21.45 7.20 14.83
C ASP A 34 -22.34 5.95 15.07
N GLY A 35 -21.76 4.79 15.41
CA GLY A 35 -22.49 3.53 15.60
C GLY A 35 -23.00 2.89 14.31
N ILE A 36 -22.56 3.35 13.14
CA ILE A 36 -22.95 2.81 11.83
C ILE A 36 -22.28 1.46 11.57
N ARG A 37 -21.05 1.28 12.06
CA ARG A 37 -20.29 0.03 11.99
C ARG A 37 -19.80 -0.36 13.38
N PRO A 38 -19.57 -1.66 13.66
CA PRO A 38 -18.94 -2.06 14.91
C PRO A 38 -17.52 -1.49 14.97
N GLY A 39 -17.18 -0.88 16.11
CA GLY A 39 -15.82 -0.49 16.44
C GLY A 39 -14.94 -1.68 16.85
N SER A 40 -13.67 -1.40 17.04
CA SER A 40 -12.66 -2.33 17.57
C SER A 40 -11.60 -1.55 18.36
N PRO A 41 -10.69 -2.24 19.09
CA PRO A 41 -9.58 -1.58 19.75
C PRO A 41 -8.75 -0.67 18.82
N LEU A 42 -8.67 -0.99 17.52
CA LEU A 42 -8.03 -0.12 16.53
C LEU A 42 -8.78 1.22 16.36
N THR A 43 -10.11 1.20 16.21
CA THR A 43 -10.87 2.45 16.02
C THR A 43 -10.83 3.33 17.27
N ASP A 44 -10.88 2.73 18.45
CA ASP A 44 -10.78 3.43 19.73
C ASP A 44 -9.39 4.07 19.89
N ALA A 45 -8.34 3.29 19.62
CA ALA A 45 -6.96 3.80 19.65
C ALA A 45 -6.74 4.92 18.63
N MET A 46 -7.38 4.83 17.46
CA MET A 46 -7.27 5.86 16.44
C MET A 46 -8.01 7.14 16.86
N LEU A 47 -9.22 7.03 17.39
CA LEU A 47 -9.98 8.18 17.87
C LEU A 47 -9.26 8.88 19.05
N ALA A 48 -8.57 8.11 19.90
CA ALA A 48 -7.76 8.66 20.99
C ALA A 48 -6.59 9.54 20.51
N VAL A 49 -6.01 9.25 19.32
CA VAL A 49 -5.00 10.14 18.69
C VAL A 49 -5.59 11.51 18.39
N PHE A 50 -6.90 11.55 18.10
CA PHE A 50 -7.68 12.76 17.86
C PHE A 50 -8.44 13.22 19.11
N ARG A 51 -7.87 12.98 20.30
CA ARG A 51 -8.42 13.45 21.59
C ARG A 51 -9.87 13.03 21.86
N ASN A 52 -10.29 11.91 21.28
CA ASN A 52 -11.67 11.43 21.31
C ASN A 52 -12.69 12.40 20.67
N ASN A 53 -12.24 13.25 19.74
CA ASN A 53 -13.06 14.23 19.03
C ASN A 53 -13.10 13.91 17.52
N PRO A 54 -14.26 13.55 16.94
CA PRO A 54 -14.36 13.30 15.50
C PRO A 54 -14.10 14.55 14.64
N GLU A 55 -14.32 15.76 15.17
CA GLU A 55 -14.04 17.00 14.43
C GLU A 55 -12.54 17.18 14.14
N ASP A 56 -11.68 16.74 15.05
CA ASP A 56 -10.22 16.76 14.88
C ASP A 56 -9.77 15.84 13.72
N VAL A 57 -10.51 14.75 13.46
CA VAL A 57 -10.27 13.88 12.31
C VAL A 57 -10.58 14.63 11.01
N VAL A 58 -11.68 15.38 10.97
CA VAL A 58 -12.07 16.17 9.80
C VAL A 58 -11.08 17.30 9.56
N GLU A 59 -10.69 18.03 10.61
CA GLU A 59 -9.70 19.10 10.54
C GLU A 59 -8.37 18.58 9.95
N PHE A 60 -7.90 17.42 10.42
CA PHE A 60 -6.72 16.75 9.87
C PHE A 60 -6.82 16.57 8.35
N THR A 61 -7.97 16.12 7.83
CA THR A 61 -8.11 15.87 6.38
C THR A 61 -8.02 17.12 5.51
N THR A 62 -8.19 18.32 6.07
CA THR A 62 -8.18 19.59 5.32
C THR A 62 -6.81 19.87 4.70
N ASN A 63 -5.73 19.55 5.41
CA ASN A 63 -4.36 19.82 4.97
C ASN A 63 -3.48 18.57 4.85
N ALA A 64 -4.01 17.39 5.20
CA ALA A 64 -3.26 16.15 5.17
C ALA A 64 -2.82 15.78 3.74
N LYS A 65 -1.53 15.45 3.61
CA LYS A 65 -0.92 14.90 2.41
C LYS A 65 -1.02 13.38 2.45
N PRO A 66 -0.85 12.68 1.31
CA PRO A 66 -0.89 11.21 1.28
C PRO A 66 0.04 10.54 2.30
N GLY A 67 1.21 11.14 2.57
CA GLY A 67 2.15 10.65 3.60
C GLY A 67 1.60 10.70 5.02
N ASP A 68 0.77 11.70 5.34
CA ASP A 68 0.18 11.85 6.68
C ASP A 68 -0.86 10.74 6.93
N PHE A 69 -1.68 10.43 5.92
CA PHE A 69 -2.54 9.23 5.97
C PHE A 69 -1.70 7.96 6.06
N GLY A 70 -0.63 7.87 5.26
CA GLY A 70 0.28 6.74 5.24
C GLY A 70 0.92 6.43 6.60
N GLY A 71 1.10 7.44 7.44
CA GLY A 71 1.60 7.29 8.81
C GLY A 71 0.70 6.45 9.72
N PHE A 72 -0.58 6.27 9.38
CA PHE A 72 -1.50 5.42 10.15
C PHE A 72 -1.50 3.95 9.71
N ALA A 73 -0.96 3.64 8.53
CA ALA A 73 -0.95 2.26 8.02
C ALA A 73 -0.28 1.25 8.96
N PRO A 74 0.86 1.53 9.63
CA PRO A 74 1.49 0.59 10.57
C PRO A 74 0.54 0.10 11.66
N LYS A 75 -0.31 0.98 12.21
CA LYS A 75 -1.30 0.61 13.25
C LYS A 75 -2.29 -0.44 12.75
N VAL A 76 -2.70 -0.35 11.48
CA VAL A 76 -3.60 -1.34 10.88
C VAL A 76 -2.93 -2.71 10.84
N PHE A 77 -1.67 -2.80 10.41
CA PHE A 77 -0.95 -4.08 10.39
C PHE A 77 -0.72 -4.64 11.80
N GLU A 78 -0.29 -3.81 12.76
CA GLU A 78 -0.09 -4.20 14.16
C GLU A 78 -1.36 -4.72 14.82
N HIS A 79 -2.51 -4.11 14.55
CA HIS A 79 -3.80 -4.56 15.09
C HIS A 79 -4.33 -5.80 14.38
N ALA A 80 -4.09 -5.94 13.08
CA ALA A 80 -4.45 -7.16 12.35
C ALA A 80 -3.72 -8.39 12.89
N GLU A 81 -2.44 -8.25 13.27
CA GLU A 81 -1.68 -9.32 13.94
C GLU A 81 -2.28 -9.76 15.27
N LYS A 82 -3.07 -8.89 15.92
CA LYS A 82 -3.80 -9.17 17.16
C LYS A 82 -5.23 -9.69 16.92
N GLY A 83 -5.62 -9.89 15.66
CA GLY A 83 -6.96 -10.36 15.28
C GLY A 83 -8.04 -9.27 15.27
N ASP A 84 -7.66 -7.98 15.22
CA ASP A 84 -8.61 -6.87 15.19
C ASP A 84 -9.50 -6.92 13.94
N LEU A 85 -10.82 -6.87 14.14
CA LEU A 85 -11.80 -7.04 13.07
C LEU A 85 -11.76 -5.91 12.03
N VAL A 86 -11.62 -4.66 12.47
CA VAL A 86 -11.56 -3.50 11.56
C VAL A 86 -10.24 -3.52 10.79
N ALA A 87 -9.14 -3.85 11.46
CA ALA A 87 -7.84 -4.00 10.83
C ALA A 87 -7.87 -5.06 9.71
N ASN A 88 -8.41 -6.23 10.03
CA ASN A 88 -8.54 -7.34 9.07
C ASN A 88 -9.46 -6.98 7.91
N PHE A 89 -10.55 -6.25 8.17
CA PHE A 89 -11.44 -5.74 7.11
C PHE A 89 -10.69 -4.83 6.13
N ILE A 90 -9.93 -3.84 6.64
CA ILE A 90 -9.16 -2.91 5.82
C ILE A 90 -8.09 -3.66 5.01
N LEU A 91 -7.35 -4.56 5.64
CA LEU A 91 -6.30 -5.33 4.95
C LEU A 91 -6.87 -6.29 3.92
N ALA A 92 -7.99 -6.95 4.19
CA ALA A 92 -8.64 -7.85 3.23
C ALA A 92 -9.04 -7.09 1.96
N LYS A 93 -9.63 -5.90 2.12
CA LYS A 93 -9.95 -5.02 0.99
C LYS A 93 -8.69 -4.60 0.23
N ALA A 94 -7.66 -4.16 0.94
CA ALA A 94 -6.42 -3.69 0.32
C ALA A 94 -5.69 -4.80 -0.46
N VAL A 95 -5.65 -6.01 0.10
CA VAL A 95 -5.12 -7.21 -0.59
C VAL A 95 -5.95 -7.53 -1.83
N ALA A 96 -7.27 -7.51 -1.73
CA ALA A 96 -8.15 -7.78 -2.86
C ALA A 96 -7.92 -6.79 -4.02
N ASP A 97 -7.73 -5.50 -3.73
CA ASP A 97 -7.44 -4.49 -4.75
C ASP A 97 -6.07 -4.70 -5.42
N VAL A 98 -5.06 -5.10 -4.64
CA VAL A 98 -3.72 -5.45 -5.16
C VAL A 98 -3.81 -6.67 -6.06
N GLU A 99 -4.53 -7.72 -5.64
CA GLU A 99 -4.70 -8.94 -6.43
C GLU A 99 -5.53 -8.73 -7.69
N ALA A 100 -6.55 -7.86 -7.65
CA ALA A 100 -7.31 -7.45 -8.82
C ALA A 100 -6.41 -6.73 -9.84
N SER A 101 -5.52 -5.88 -9.36
CA SER A 101 -4.51 -5.21 -10.20
C SER A 101 -3.56 -6.24 -10.83
N LEU A 102 -3.03 -7.17 -10.04
CA LEU A 102 -2.19 -8.26 -10.57
C LEU A 102 -2.94 -9.14 -11.57
N GLY A 103 -4.23 -9.37 -11.35
CA GLY A 103 -5.10 -10.11 -12.28
C GLY A 103 -5.27 -9.38 -13.62
N ALA A 104 -5.42 -8.06 -13.59
CA ALA A 104 -5.52 -7.24 -14.81
C ALA A 104 -4.21 -7.18 -15.62
N LEU A 105 -3.06 -7.43 -15.00
CA LEU A 105 -1.77 -7.59 -15.69
C LEU A 105 -1.65 -8.93 -16.43
N ASP A 106 -2.49 -9.91 -16.10
CA ASP A 106 -2.52 -11.25 -16.70
C ASP A 106 -1.12 -11.90 -16.71
N LEU A 107 -0.51 -11.95 -15.52
CA LEU A 107 0.84 -12.50 -15.34
C LEU A 107 0.85 -14.00 -15.66
N ALA A 108 1.82 -14.42 -16.48
CA ALA A 108 2.11 -15.83 -16.72
C ALA A 108 2.54 -16.54 -15.43
N ASP A 109 2.30 -17.85 -15.35
CA ASP A 109 2.54 -18.67 -14.15
C ASP A 109 4.00 -18.76 -13.68
N HIS A 110 4.95 -18.29 -14.50
CA HIS A 110 6.37 -18.23 -14.18
C HIS A 110 6.95 -16.80 -14.25
N ALA A 111 6.09 -15.79 -14.37
CA ALA A 111 6.51 -14.41 -14.40
C ALA A 111 7.08 -14.00 -13.03
N PRO A 112 8.27 -13.38 -12.95
CA PRO A 112 8.79 -12.89 -11.69
C PRO A 112 7.94 -11.71 -11.21
N LEU A 113 7.41 -11.82 -9.98
CA LEU A 113 6.72 -10.74 -9.30
C LEU A 113 7.62 -10.20 -8.18
N CYS A 114 8.03 -8.93 -8.28
CA CYS A 114 8.79 -8.27 -7.23
C CYS A 114 7.91 -7.22 -6.56
N LEU A 115 7.65 -7.36 -5.26
CA LEU A 115 7.02 -6.31 -4.46
C LEU A 115 8.08 -5.33 -3.99
N LEU A 116 7.80 -4.03 -4.11
CA LEU A 116 8.70 -2.95 -3.73
C LEU A 116 8.01 -2.01 -2.73
N GLY A 117 8.82 -1.28 -1.95
CA GLY A 117 8.36 -0.30 -0.96
C GLY A 117 8.15 -0.90 0.44
N GLY A 118 7.96 -0.02 1.43
CA GLY A 118 7.93 -0.42 2.85
C GLY A 118 6.80 -1.37 3.25
N LEU A 119 5.71 -1.43 2.47
CA LEU A 119 4.59 -2.36 2.72
C LEU A 119 4.79 -3.72 2.05
N ALA A 120 5.76 -3.88 1.14
CA ALA A 120 6.03 -5.14 0.46
C ALA A 120 6.15 -6.36 1.40
N PRO A 121 6.96 -6.33 2.48
CA PRO A 121 7.07 -7.48 3.38
C PRO A 121 5.77 -7.77 4.14
N LEU A 122 4.91 -6.75 4.32
CA LEU A 122 3.63 -6.90 5.01
C LEU A 122 2.56 -7.50 4.09
N TYR A 123 2.61 -7.19 2.79
CA TYR A 123 1.69 -7.77 1.81
C TYR A 123 2.07 -9.18 1.40
N ALA A 124 3.37 -9.48 1.25
CA ALA A 124 3.84 -10.77 0.75
C ALA A 124 3.15 -12.00 1.37
N PRO A 125 3.02 -12.14 2.71
CA PRO A 125 2.36 -13.30 3.31
C PRO A 125 0.82 -13.28 3.20
N ARG A 126 0.22 -12.15 2.79
CA ARG A 126 -1.23 -11.94 2.72
C ARG A 126 -1.81 -12.14 1.32
N LEU A 127 -0.97 -12.18 0.29
CA LEU A 127 -1.41 -12.53 -1.06
C LEU A 127 -1.85 -14.00 -1.13
N SER A 128 -2.65 -14.35 -2.13
CA SER A 128 -3.03 -15.72 -2.45
C SER A 128 -1.83 -16.57 -2.85
N ALA A 129 -1.95 -17.89 -2.69
CA ALA A 129 -0.90 -18.85 -3.01
C ALA A 129 -0.36 -18.71 -4.45
N ARG A 130 -1.23 -18.32 -5.40
CA ARG A 130 -0.84 -18.04 -6.79
C ARG A 130 0.23 -16.97 -6.84
N TYR A 131 -0.01 -15.79 -6.29
CA TYR A 131 0.95 -14.69 -6.38
C TYR A 131 2.14 -14.88 -5.45
N GLN A 132 1.96 -15.53 -4.30
CA GLN A 132 3.08 -15.91 -3.43
C GLN A 132 4.12 -16.78 -4.17
N ALA A 133 3.67 -17.73 -5.00
CA ALA A 133 4.57 -18.58 -5.79
C ALA A 133 5.37 -17.80 -6.85
N LEU A 134 4.87 -16.65 -7.31
CA LEU A 134 5.55 -15.77 -8.27
C LEU A 134 6.55 -14.83 -7.62
N LEU A 135 6.51 -14.67 -6.28
CA LEU A 135 7.34 -13.70 -5.58
C LEU A 135 8.83 -14.00 -5.76
N LYS A 136 9.58 -12.97 -6.15
CA LYS A 136 11.04 -12.97 -6.22
C LYS A 136 11.57 -11.75 -5.48
N ALA A 137 12.72 -11.92 -4.85
CA ALA A 137 13.45 -10.78 -4.30
C ALA A 137 13.88 -9.86 -5.45
N PRO A 138 13.72 -8.54 -5.30
CA PRO A 138 14.27 -7.60 -6.27
C PRO A 138 15.80 -7.74 -6.29
N LEU A 139 16.39 -7.67 -7.48
CA LEU A 139 17.84 -7.76 -7.65
C LEU A 139 18.57 -6.52 -7.11
N ASP A 140 17.87 -5.39 -7.09
CA ASP A 140 18.40 -4.09 -6.69
C ASP A 140 17.22 -3.16 -6.35
N ASP A 141 17.52 -1.98 -5.80
CA ASP A 141 16.52 -0.95 -5.56
C ASP A 141 16.28 -0.05 -6.80
N ALA A 142 15.41 0.95 -6.64
CA ALA A 142 15.10 1.88 -7.72
C ALA A 142 16.31 2.71 -8.17
N LEU A 143 17.22 3.06 -7.24
CA LEU A 143 18.42 3.83 -7.53
C LEU A 143 19.43 2.98 -8.32
N GLY A 144 19.68 1.75 -7.87
CA GLY A 144 20.51 0.78 -8.58
C GLY A 144 19.97 0.49 -9.98
N GLY A 145 18.64 0.34 -10.11
CA GLY A 145 17.96 0.26 -11.41
C GLY A 145 18.22 1.48 -12.31
N ALA A 146 18.16 2.70 -11.75
CA ALA A 146 18.46 3.92 -12.49
C ALA A 146 19.93 3.99 -12.96
N VAL A 147 20.89 3.59 -12.12
CA VAL A 147 22.30 3.50 -12.49
C VAL A 147 22.50 2.48 -13.62
N GLN A 148 21.91 1.30 -13.52
CA GLN A 148 22.00 0.27 -14.56
C GLN A 148 21.40 0.75 -15.89
N MET A 149 20.29 1.50 -15.87
CA MET A 149 19.75 2.14 -17.07
C MET A 149 20.73 3.14 -17.67
N ALA A 150 21.34 4.00 -16.85
CA ALA A 150 22.32 4.98 -17.32
C ALA A 150 23.54 4.30 -17.96
N VAL A 151 24.09 3.26 -17.33
CA VAL A 151 25.21 2.48 -17.90
C VAL A 151 24.82 1.89 -19.26
N ARG A 152 23.63 1.29 -19.41
CA ARG A 152 23.19 0.71 -20.68
C ARG A 152 23.07 1.73 -21.81
N ILE A 153 22.64 2.96 -21.49
CA ILE A 153 22.43 4.03 -22.47
C ILE A 153 23.76 4.68 -22.87
N PHE A 154 24.63 4.97 -21.90
CA PHE A 154 25.81 5.82 -22.12
C PHE A 154 27.13 5.05 -22.26
N ALA A 155 27.28 3.85 -21.70
CA ALA A 155 28.53 3.09 -21.81
C ALA A 155 28.78 2.57 -23.24
N LYS A 156 27.71 2.24 -23.99
CA LYS A 156 27.82 1.79 -25.39
C LYS A 156 28.17 2.92 -26.38
N GLY A 157 28.06 4.19 -25.98
CA GLY A 157 28.44 5.34 -26.82
C GLY A 157 29.95 5.64 -26.80
N SER A 158 30.69 5.16 -25.79
CA SER A 158 32.10 5.47 -25.62
C SER A 158 33.06 4.52 -26.36
N GLU A 159 32.58 3.37 -26.86
CA GLU A 159 33.40 2.43 -27.65
C GLU A 159 33.37 2.71 -29.16
N ALA A 160 32.39 3.46 -29.66
CA ALA A 160 32.28 3.81 -31.09
C ALA A 160 33.05 5.09 -31.49
N SER A 161 33.70 5.76 -30.52
CA SER A 161 34.42 7.02 -30.73
C SER A 161 35.91 6.93 -30.35
N ARG A 162 36.46 5.71 -30.24
CA ARG A 162 37.90 5.44 -30.07
C ARG A 162 38.44 4.66 -31.24
#